data_AF-A0A229VWP1-F1
#
_entry.id   AF-A0A229VWP1-F1
#
_cell.length_a   1.000
_cell.length_b   1.000
_cell.length_c   1.000
_cell.angle_alpha   90.00
_cell.angle_beta   90.00
_cell.angle_gamma   90.00
#
_symmetry.space_group_name_H-M   'P 1'
#
loop_
_entity.id
_entity.type
_entity.pdbx_description
1 polymer ?
#
loop_
_entity_poly.entity_id
_entity_poly.type
_entity_poly.pdbx_seq_one_letter_code
_entity_poly.pdbx_strand_id
1 'polypeptide(L)'
;MSDKKPSNLYFEPLDPEPADSSATQPISPQPIPPATSGGTPDRSGGLSPLEAVSLGLEGEPSGALASLAQVADDADDDSSRPRRGGNGKNRGRSARNASEPAVDPRMPRDRSDDPLTDRPRPSSVILCAVFGIALLAIAAAVYLVGVGTVGGQEYDNLAVDGFADALPGWLAALCSPLAASVTLGPLTVPVMAFTDVAFGVVAVIIAVSRKRWRAIVQLVSFAVVAFAAAELLKHLLPRKVYDVSMIKTDGNTAPSGHMTMVVVAALALLCVVPRVWRALVAVVAAAYAALSGMALLVGGWHRPCDVIMATALAAGLAFLTLAFTRSSGMDEPGTRVSSASIQIVGTVMIVGGIMAVAYGLYVVWQLAPGLQYSAKWASSAAHGSAGVLICASVMLTFGLVLAMRHITAAPLSKIGLVGAPPAPPRKR
;
A
#
# COMPACT_ATOMS: atom_id res chain seq x y z
N MET A 1 45.63 -50.18 -35.24
CA MET A 1 46.83 -50.00 -36.09
C MET A 1 46.76 -48.61 -36.70
N SER A 2 47.79 -47.80 -36.41
CA SER A 2 48.12 -46.44 -36.89
C SER A 2 47.15 -45.31 -36.54
N ASP A 3 47.40 -44.55 -35.46
CA ASP A 3 48.36 -43.43 -35.32
C ASP A 3 48.09 -42.24 -36.25
N LYS A 4 47.39 -41.24 -35.72
CA LYS A 4 47.53 -39.84 -36.14
C LYS A 4 47.86 -38.99 -34.91
N LYS A 5 49.08 -38.49 -34.95
CA LYS A 5 49.82 -37.65 -34.00
C LYS A 5 49.09 -36.30 -33.76
N PRO A 6 49.00 -35.79 -32.51
CA PRO A 6 48.53 -34.43 -32.25
C PRO A 6 49.66 -33.41 -32.50
N SER A 7 49.32 -32.29 -33.15
CA SER A 7 50.21 -31.14 -33.36
C SER A 7 50.31 -30.31 -32.08
N ASN A 8 51.51 -30.27 -31.51
CA ASN A 8 51.87 -29.43 -30.37
C ASN A 8 51.82 -27.94 -30.77
N LEU A 9 50.88 -27.19 -30.19
CA LEU A 9 50.96 -25.74 -30.09
C LEU A 9 51.83 -25.41 -28.87
N TYR A 10 53.05 -24.94 -29.13
CA TYR A 10 53.95 -24.39 -28.13
C TYR A 10 53.32 -23.13 -27.52
N PHE A 11 53.03 -23.15 -26.22
CA PHE A 11 52.84 -21.94 -25.42
C PHE A 11 54.19 -21.57 -24.81
N GLU A 12 54.67 -20.39 -25.17
CA GLU A 12 55.87 -19.78 -24.61
C GLU A 12 55.58 -19.34 -23.16
N PRO A 13 56.38 -19.73 -22.16
CA PRO A 13 56.16 -19.32 -20.77
C PRO A 13 56.48 -17.84 -20.60
N LEU A 14 55.54 -17.06 -20.08
CA LEU A 14 55.78 -15.69 -19.61
C LEU A 14 56.77 -15.72 -18.44
N ASP A 15 57.84 -14.95 -18.55
CA ASP A 15 58.83 -14.75 -17.49
C ASP A 15 58.19 -14.13 -16.22
N PRO A 16 58.59 -14.55 -15.01
CA PRO A 16 58.07 -13.98 -13.77
C PRO A 16 58.63 -12.57 -13.52
N GLU A 17 57.74 -11.59 -13.31
CA GLU A 17 58.11 -10.25 -12.87
C GLU A 17 58.91 -10.27 -11.55
N PRO A 18 59.91 -9.37 -11.38
CA PRO A 18 60.75 -9.33 -10.20
C PRO A 18 59.98 -8.82 -8.97
N ALA A 19 60.18 -9.52 -7.86
CA ALA A 19 59.60 -9.22 -6.55
C ALA A 19 60.13 -7.88 -6.00
N ASP A 20 59.22 -6.91 -5.84
CA ASP A 20 59.48 -5.70 -5.06
C ASP A 20 59.57 -6.06 -3.57
N SER A 21 60.79 -6.05 -3.08
CA SER A 21 61.17 -6.24 -1.68
C SER A 21 61.26 -4.88 -1.00
N SER A 22 60.13 -4.40 -0.47
CA SER A 22 60.15 -3.31 0.52
C SER A 22 58.97 -3.42 1.49
N ALA A 23 59.08 -4.35 2.43
CA ALA A 23 58.27 -4.33 3.63
C ALA A 23 59.14 -4.62 4.85
N THR A 24 59.65 -3.58 5.51
CA THR A 24 59.87 -3.60 6.97
C THR A 24 59.93 -2.16 7.49
N GLN A 25 58.91 -1.72 8.24
CA GLN A 25 59.04 -1.42 9.68
C GLN A 25 57.65 -1.00 10.25
N PRO A 26 57.34 -1.34 11.51
CA PRO A 26 55.99 -1.37 12.08
C PRO A 26 55.66 -0.13 12.93
N ILE A 27 54.41 0.32 12.91
CA ILE A 27 53.92 1.35 13.83
C ILE A 27 53.36 0.65 15.09
N SER A 28 54.10 0.75 16.20
CA SER A 28 53.63 0.34 17.53
C SER A 28 52.74 1.42 18.17
N PRO A 29 51.67 1.05 18.92
CA PRO A 29 50.88 1.98 19.71
C PRO A 29 51.59 2.33 21.03
N GLN A 30 51.68 3.62 21.36
CA GLN A 30 52.13 4.10 22.68
C GLN A 30 50.99 4.02 23.72
N PRO A 31 51.26 3.74 25.01
CA PRO A 31 50.24 3.41 26.01
C PRO A 31 50.09 4.47 27.14
N ILE A 32 49.18 4.17 28.11
CA ILE A 32 49.15 4.58 29.56
C ILE A 32 48.16 5.74 29.92
N PRO A 33 47.40 5.73 31.07
CA PRO A 33 46.68 4.68 31.82
C PRO A 33 45.33 5.25 32.47
N PRO A 34 44.79 4.84 33.66
CA PRO A 34 43.35 4.51 33.75
C PRO A 34 42.48 5.34 34.73
N ALA A 35 41.16 5.16 34.55
CA ALA A 35 40.04 5.13 35.50
C ALA A 35 39.83 6.25 36.55
N THR A 36 38.62 6.84 36.54
CA THR A 36 37.81 6.99 37.76
C THR A 36 36.31 6.96 37.47
N SER A 37 35.64 6.19 38.31
CA SER A 37 34.21 6.00 38.55
C SER A 37 33.37 7.27 38.73
N GLY A 38 32.07 7.20 38.41
CA GLY A 38 31.06 7.95 39.14
C GLY A 38 29.75 8.24 38.40
N GLY A 39 28.67 7.57 38.83
CA GLY A 39 27.36 8.20 38.99
C GLY A 39 26.37 8.16 37.82
N THR A 40 25.31 7.38 37.98
CA THR A 40 23.97 7.77 37.52
C THR A 40 23.56 9.07 38.24
N PRO A 41 22.72 9.93 37.62
CA PRO A 41 21.34 9.95 38.09
C PRO A 41 20.27 10.17 37.02
N ASP A 42 19.07 9.97 37.53
CA ASP A 42 17.72 10.02 36.99
C ASP A 42 17.24 11.43 36.55
N ARG A 43 16.21 11.44 35.70
CA ARG A 43 15.11 12.44 35.55
C ARG A 43 15.35 13.95 35.37
N SER A 44 14.65 14.47 34.35
CA SER A 44 13.91 15.76 34.27
C SER A 44 14.68 17.08 34.45
N GLY A 45 14.64 17.94 33.43
CA GLY A 45 14.99 19.35 33.58
C GLY A 45 14.69 20.14 32.32
N GLY A 46 13.52 20.79 32.28
CA GLY A 46 13.21 21.83 31.31
C GLY A 46 14.11 23.05 31.50
N LEU A 47 14.35 23.78 30.42
CA LEU A 47 15.14 25.01 30.41
C LEU A 47 14.56 26.04 31.38
N SER A 48 15.44 26.68 32.14
CA SER A 48 15.06 27.70 33.13
C SER A 48 14.70 29.03 32.44
N PRO A 49 13.80 29.86 33.01
CA PRO A 49 13.30 31.09 32.38
C PRO A 49 14.35 32.17 32.09
N LEU A 50 15.59 31.98 32.57
CA LEU A 50 16.68 32.95 32.41
C LEU A 50 17.55 32.70 31.18
N GLU A 51 17.46 31.51 30.55
CA GLU A 51 18.12 31.22 29.26
C GLU A 51 17.28 31.65 28.05
N ALA A 52 15.97 31.82 28.22
CA ALA A 52 15.08 32.29 27.15
C ALA A 52 15.18 33.81 26.89
N VAL A 53 15.65 34.58 27.88
CA VAL A 53 15.76 36.05 27.80
C VAL A 53 16.97 36.51 26.98
N SER A 54 17.98 35.65 26.78
CA SER A 54 19.16 35.98 25.96
C SER A 54 18.96 35.81 24.45
N LEU A 55 17.82 35.25 24.01
CA LEU A 55 17.53 34.93 22.61
C LEU A 55 16.50 35.85 21.94
N GLY A 56 16.04 36.93 22.60
CA GLY A 56 15.35 38.04 21.93
C GLY A 56 14.05 37.69 21.19
N LEU A 57 13.28 36.70 21.67
CA LEU A 57 11.99 36.32 21.10
C LEU A 57 10.84 36.87 21.98
N GLU A 58 10.49 38.14 21.80
CA GLU A 58 9.20 38.68 22.26
C GLU A 58 8.25 38.85 21.07
N GLY A 59 7.12 38.13 21.11
CA GLY A 59 6.00 38.24 20.19
C GLY A 59 4.78 37.51 20.74
N GLU A 60 3.72 38.29 21.03
CA GLU A 60 2.41 37.95 21.63
C GLU A 60 1.79 36.56 21.32
N PRO A 61 1.12 35.90 22.28
CA PRO A 61 0.55 34.56 22.09
C PRO A 61 -0.78 34.59 21.33
N SER A 62 -0.74 34.25 20.03
CA SER A 62 -1.94 34.08 19.21
C SER A 62 -2.64 32.74 19.47
N GLY A 63 -3.77 32.78 20.18
CA GLY A 63 -5.05 32.05 19.98
C GLY A 63 -5.15 30.53 19.68
N ALA A 64 -4.13 29.86 19.19
CA ALA A 64 -4.22 28.49 18.66
C ALA A 64 -4.06 27.40 19.73
N LEU A 65 -3.32 27.67 20.81
CA LEU A 65 -3.13 26.73 21.92
C LEU A 65 -4.32 26.71 22.89
N ALA A 66 -5.03 27.83 23.04
CA ALA A 66 -6.26 27.88 23.84
C ALA A 66 -7.39 27.05 23.22
N SER A 67 -7.46 26.98 21.89
CA SER A 67 -8.45 26.14 21.19
C SER A 67 -8.17 24.63 21.27
N LEU A 68 -6.94 24.22 21.60
CA LEU A 68 -6.63 22.79 21.80
C LEU A 68 -7.00 22.32 23.22
N ALA A 69 -6.88 23.19 24.23
CA ALA A 69 -7.25 22.87 25.61
C ALA A 69 -8.78 22.75 25.78
N GLN A 70 -9.57 23.54 25.04
CA GLN A 70 -11.04 23.48 25.09
C GLN A 70 -11.66 22.27 24.36
N VAL A 71 -10.88 21.52 23.57
CA VAL A 71 -11.36 20.30 22.87
C VAL A 71 -11.06 19.03 23.68
N ALA A 72 -10.26 19.12 24.74
CA ALA A 72 -9.90 17.98 25.59
C ALA A 72 -10.84 17.79 26.80
N ASP A 73 -11.71 18.76 27.12
CA ASP A 73 -12.53 18.74 28.35
C ASP A 73 -13.99 18.26 28.16
N ASP A 74 -14.42 17.96 26.93
CA ASP A 74 -15.79 17.45 26.63
C ASP A 74 -15.84 15.91 26.55
N ALA A 75 -14.85 15.20 27.10
CA ALA A 75 -14.75 13.74 27.04
C ALA A 75 -15.23 13.00 28.29
N ASP A 76 -15.61 13.68 29.37
CA ASP A 76 -16.04 13.07 30.63
C ASP A 76 -17.34 13.71 31.17
N ASP A 77 -18.50 13.43 30.54
CA ASP A 77 -19.79 13.47 31.27
C ASP A 77 -20.89 12.66 30.55
N ASP A 78 -20.94 11.34 30.77
CA ASP A 78 -22.24 10.65 30.73
C ASP A 78 -22.23 9.48 31.72
N SER A 79 -22.44 9.81 32.99
CA SER A 79 -22.87 8.83 33.98
C SER A 79 -24.17 9.25 34.65
N SER A 80 -25.20 8.43 34.44
CA SER A 80 -26.28 8.12 35.37
C SER A 80 -27.18 9.26 35.87
N ARG A 81 -28.44 9.31 35.40
CA ARG A 81 -29.59 9.63 36.28
C ARG A 81 -30.88 8.85 35.96
N PRO A 82 -31.60 8.37 37.00
CA PRO A 82 -32.79 7.56 36.86
C PRO A 82 -34.07 8.42 36.73
N ARG A 83 -35.06 7.95 35.97
CA ARG A 83 -36.40 8.54 35.95
C ARG A 83 -37.34 7.77 36.88
N ARG A 84 -37.73 8.41 37.99
CA ARG A 84 -38.72 7.96 38.97
C ARG A 84 -40.11 8.51 38.61
N GLY A 85 -41.05 7.59 38.39
CA GLY A 85 -42.42 7.57 38.96
C GLY A 85 -43.44 8.65 38.58
N GLY A 86 -44.54 8.21 37.96
CA GLY A 86 -45.82 8.94 37.92
C GLY A 86 -46.96 8.06 37.38
N ASN A 87 -47.81 7.58 38.29
CA ASN A 87 -48.88 6.61 38.09
C ASN A 87 -50.16 7.28 37.52
N GLY A 88 -50.94 6.57 36.69
CA GLY A 88 -52.22 7.07 36.18
C GLY A 88 -53.00 6.06 35.33
N LYS A 89 -53.76 5.17 35.99
CA LYS A 89 -54.80 4.35 35.38
C LYS A 89 -55.92 5.25 34.81
N ASN A 90 -56.35 5.03 33.57
CA ASN A 90 -57.78 4.93 33.26
C ASN A 90 -58.09 4.25 31.93
N ARG A 91 -59.14 3.41 31.97
CA ARG A 91 -59.78 2.69 30.87
C ARG A 91 -60.62 3.65 30.02
N GLY A 92 -60.78 3.37 28.73
CA GLY A 92 -61.79 4.05 27.91
C GLY A 92 -61.71 3.77 26.42
N ARG A 93 -62.59 2.90 25.95
CA ARG A 93 -62.87 2.52 24.55
C ARG A 93 -63.70 3.64 23.88
N SER A 94 -63.25 4.23 22.78
CA SER A 94 -64.16 4.81 21.78
C SER A 94 -63.47 5.04 20.43
N ALA A 95 -64.25 4.85 19.37
CA ALA A 95 -63.85 4.78 17.98
C ALA A 95 -64.00 6.12 17.26
N ARG A 96 -63.38 6.19 16.06
CA ARG A 96 -63.62 7.12 14.94
C ARG A 96 -63.26 8.59 15.14
N ASN A 97 -62.13 8.98 14.54
CA ASN A 97 -62.09 9.90 13.40
C ASN A 97 -60.64 10.06 12.94
N ALA A 98 -60.31 9.46 11.80
CA ALA A 98 -59.05 9.73 11.10
C ALA A 98 -59.12 11.14 10.53
N SER A 99 -58.58 12.10 11.26
CA SER A 99 -58.14 13.37 10.71
C SER A 99 -56.72 13.14 10.21
N GLU A 100 -56.51 13.31 8.91
CA GLU A 100 -55.18 13.41 8.32
C GLU A 100 -54.36 14.45 9.12
N PRO A 101 -53.14 14.13 9.57
CA PRO A 101 -52.31 15.14 10.20
C PRO A 101 -51.96 16.18 9.14
N ALA A 102 -52.45 17.41 9.34
CA ALA A 102 -52.12 18.56 8.54
C ALA A 102 -50.58 18.71 8.48
N VAL A 103 -50.02 18.46 7.30
CA VAL A 103 -48.60 18.67 7.02
C VAL A 103 -48.32 20.16 7.13
N ASP A 104 -47.61 20.55 8.19
CA ASP A 104 -47.10 21.91 8.36
C ASP A 104 -46.23 22.29 7.14
N PRO A 105 -46.61 23.31 6.33
CA PRO A 105 -45.86 23.70 5.15
C PRO A 105 -44.48 24.30 5.46
N ARG A 106 -44.14 24.51 6.74
CA ARG A 106 -42.85 25.05 7.19
C ARG A 106 -41.89 23.98 7.70
N MET A 107 -42.30 22.71 7.75
CA MET A 107 -41.40 21.61 8.10
C MET A 107 -40.68 21.15 6.81
N PRO A 108 -39.33 21.06 6.78
CA PRO A 108 -38.62 20.58 5.60
C PRO A 108 -39.15 19.18 5.25
N ARG A 109 -39.85 19.09 4.13
CA ARG A 109 -40.20 17.80 3.53
C ARG A 109 -38.87 17.09 3.22
N ASP A 110 -38.79 15.87 3.72
CA ASP A 110 -37.96 14.80 3.20
C ASP A 110 -36.43 14.86 3.43
N ARG A 111 -36.00 14.40 4.62
CA ARG A 111 -34.61 13.94 4.83
C ARG A 111 -34.33 12.59 4.16
N SER A 112 -35.36 11.90 3.66
CA SER A 112 -35.30 10.60 2.98
C SER A 112 -35.04 10.72 1.47
N ASP A 113 -35.09 11.93 0.90
CA ASP A 113 -34.91 12.16 -0.54
C ASP A 113 -33.51 12.66 -0.95
N ASP A 114 -32.53 12.78 -0.04
CA ASP A 114 -31.18 13.19 -0.45
C ASP A 114 -30.54 12.06 -1.28
N PRO A 115 -30.28 12.23 -2.59
CA PRO A 115 -29.71 11.18 -3.43
C PRO A 115 -28.34 10.65 -2.92
N LEU A 116 -27.67 11.39 -2.04
CA LEU A 116 -26.42 11.00 -1.38
C LEU A 116 -26.59 9.98 -0.23
N THR A 117 -27.81 9.73 0.25
CA THR A 117 -28.08 8.63 1.21
C THR A 117 -28.06 7.28 0.50
N ASP A 118 -28.49 7.25 -0.77
CA ASP A 118 -28.70 6.03 -1.55
C ASP A 118 -27.60 5.75 -2.56
N ARG A 119 -26.84 6.75 -2.99
CA ARG A 119 -25.78 6.59 -4.00
C ARG A 119 -24.53 7.39 -3.65
N PRO A 120 -23.33 6.89 -4.00
CA PRO A 120 -22.12 7.70 -3.93
C PRO A 120 -22.21 8.88 -4.91
N ARG A 121 -21.45 9.95 -4.64
CA ARG A 121 -21.36 11.13 -5.52
C ARG A 121 -20.95 10.70 -6.94
N PRO A 122 -21.56 11.23 -8.01
CA PRO A 122 -21.17 10.87 -9.37
C PRO A 122 -19.70 11.20 -9.66
N SER A 123 -19.16 12.26 -9.06
CA SER A 123 -17.74 12.61 -9.18
C SER A 123 -16.80 11.55 -8.61
N SER A 124 -17.15 10.87 -7.51
CA SER A 124 -16.30 9.81 -6.96
C SER A 124 -16.37 8.53 -7.80
N VAL A 125 -17.53 8.23 -8.41
CA VAL A 125 -17.68 7.14 -9.37
C VAL A 125 -16.83 7.39 -10.62
N ILE A 126 -16.90 8.60 -11.19
CA ILE A 126 -16.08 8.99 -12.35
C ILE A 126 -14.59 8.90 -11.99
N LEU A 127 -14.20 9.40 -10.81
CA LEU A 127 -12.81 9.35 -10.37
C LEU A 127 -12.30 7.91 -10.19
N CYS A 128 -13.13 7.01 -9.65
CA CYS A 128 -12.82 5.57 -9.63
C CYS A 128 -12.63 5.00 -11.04
N ALA A 129 -13.52 5.33 -11.99
CA ALA A 129 -13.38 4.86 -13.36
C ALA A 129 -12.10 5.38 -14.03
N VAL A 130 -11.78 6.67 -13.85
CA VAL A 130 -10.56 7.30 -14.38
C VAL A 130 -9.31 6.65 -13.79
N PHE A 131 -9.22 6.47 -12.47
CA PHE A 131 -8.08 5.79 -11.85
C PHE A 131 -7.98 4.32 -12.26
N GLY A 132 -9.12 3.64 -12.40
CA GLY A 132 -9.18 2.27 -12.90
C GLY A 132 -8.58 2.14 -14.29
N ILE A 133 -9.04 2.96 -15.23
CA ILE A 133 -8.53 2.99 -16.62
C ILE A 133 -7.06 3.40 -16.66
N ALA A 134 -6.66 4.41 -15.87
CA ALA A 134 -5.27 4.87 -15.81
C ALA A 134 -4.33 3.75 -15.33
N LEU A 135 -4.71 2.99 -14.30
CA LEU A 135 -3.90 1.88 -13.80
C LEU A 135 -3.83 0.70 -14.78
N LEU A 136 -4.92 0.41 -15.50
CA LEU A 136 -4.89 -0.56 -16.59
C LEU A 136 -3.98 -0.11 -17.75
N ALA A 137 -3.99 1.19 -18.09
CA ALA A 137 -3.09 1.76 -19.07
C ALA A 137 -1.62 1.72 -18.60
N ILE A 138 -1.36 1.95 -17.32
CA ILE A 138 -0.04 1.77 -16.71
C ILE A 138 0.41 0.31 -16.80
N ALA A 139 -0.47 -0.66 -16.48
CA ALA A 139 -0.15 -2.08 -16.63
C ALA A 139 0.21 -2.44 -18.07
N ALA A 140 -0.52 -1.91 -19.06
CA ALA A 140 -0.21 -2.06 -20.47
C ALA A 140 1.12 -1.39 -20.85
N ALA A 141 1.40 -0.19 -20.34
CA ALA A 141 2.67 0.50 -20.58
C ALA A 141 3.87 -0.27 -20.00
N VAL A 142 3.74 -0.81 -18.79
CA VAL A 142 4.77 -1.66 -18.17
C VAL A 142 5.02 -2.90 -19.01
N TYR A 143 3.98 -3.54 -19.55
CA TYR A 143 4.14 -4.65 -20.48
C TYR A 143 4.88 -4.23 -21.76
N LEU A 144 4.43 -3.15 -22.42
CA LEU A 144 5.00 -2.71 -23.69
C LEU A 144 6.46 -2.26 -23.57
N VAL A 145 6.81 -1.58 -22.48
CA VAL A 145 8.17 -1.04 -22.25
C VAL A 145 9.07 -2.08 -21.59
N GLY A 146 8.61 -2.73 -20.52
CA GLY A 146 9.40 -3.71 -19.77
C GLY A 146 9.54 -5.03 -20.52
N VAL A 147 8.42 -5.65 -20.87
CA VAL A 147 8.40 -6.98 -21.51
C VAL A 147 8.57 -6.88 -23.03
N GLY A 148 8.11 -5.79 -23.64
CA GLY A 148 8.12 -5.62 -25.11
C GLY A 148 9.43 -5.13 -25.71
N THR A 149 10.42 -4.73 -24.90
CA THR A 149 11.71 -4.17 -25.38
C THR A 149 12.92 -4.94 -24.86
N VAL A 150 14.04 -4.89 -25.60
CA VAL A 150 15.32 -5.49 -25.19
C VAL A 150 15.81 -4.88 -23.87
N GLY A 151 15.81 -3.54 -23.77
CA GLY A 151 16.31 -2.85 -22.57
C GLY A 151 15.48 -3.16 -21.32
N GLY A 152 14.16 -3.28 -21.45
CA GLY A 152 13.29 -3.67 -20.34
C GLY A 152 13.53 -5.10 -19.86
N GLN A 153 13.75 -6.04 -20.79
CA GLN A 153 14.05 -7.44 -20.44
C GLN A 153 15.44 -7.58 -19.80
N GLU A 154 16.45 -6.86 -20.29
CA GLU A 154 17.79 -6.85 -19.68
C GLU A 154 17.77 -6.22 -18.28
N TYR A 155 16.98 -5.15 -18.08
CA TYR A 155 16.76 -4.59 -16.74
C TYR A 155 16.12 -5.61 -15.80
N ASP A 156 15.05 -6.27 -16.24
CA ASP A 156 14.36 -7.28 -15.45
C ASP A 156 15.30 -8.43 -15.06
N ASN A 157 16.13 -8.90 -15.99
CA ASN A 157 17.08 -9.99 -15.75
C ASN A 157 18.18 -9.56 -14.75
N LEU A 158 18.76 -8.36 -14.93
CA LEU A 158 19.74 -7.79 -13.99
C LEU A 158 19.16 -7.54 -12.60
N ALA A 159 17.89 -7.13 -12.54
CA ALA A 159 17.21 -6.83 -11.28
C ALA A 159 16.83 -8.09 -10.49
N VAL A 160 16.68 -9.25 -11.12
CA VAL A 160 16.46 -10.53 -10.44
C VAL A 160 17.78 -11.22 -10.08
N ASP A 161 18.79 -11.13 -10.95
CA ASP A 161 20.08 -11.80 -10.76
C ASP A 161 20.80 -11.30 -9.50
N GLY A 162 20.89 -12.13 -8.47
CA GLY A 162 21.49 -11.76 -7.18
C GLY A 162 20.64 -10.84 -6.30
N PHE A 163 19.34 -10.66 -6.59
CA PHE A 163 18.46 -9.81 -5.77
C PHE A 163 18.39 -10.24 -4.30
N ALA A 164 18.39 -11.55 -4.04
CA ALA A 164 18.36 -12.10 -2.69
C ALA A 164 19.58 -11.65 -1.85
N ASP A 165 20.76 -11.59 -2.47
CA ASP A 165 22.01 -11.21 -1.81
C ASP A 165 22.16 -9.68 -1.66
N ALA A 166 21.45 -8.91 -2.49
CA ALA A 166 21.46 -7.45 -2.46
C ALA A 166 20.59 -6.85 -1.35
N LEU A 167 19.67 -7.63 -0.78
CA LEU A 167 18.78 -7.14 0.28
C LEU A 167 19.52 -6.94 1.61
N PRO A 168 19.24 -5.85 2.35
CA PRO A 168 19.68 -5.73 3.74
C PRO A 168 19.22 -6.94 4.57
N GLY A 169 20.05 -7.44 5.47
CA GLY A 169 19.77 -8.71 6.19
C GLY A 169 18.42 -8.75 6.93
N TRP A 170 17.97 -7.62 7.49
CA TRP A 170 16.65 -7.52 8.13
C TRP A 170 15.50 -7.67 7.13
N LEU A 171 15.65 -7.15 5.91
CA LEU A 171 14.63 -7.22 4.86
C LEU A 171 14.63 -8.60 4.21
N ALA A 172 15.81 -9.16 3.98
CA ALA A 172 15.97 -10.54 3.55
C ALA A 172 15.27 -11.51 4.52
N ALA A 173 15.45 -11.33 5.84
CA ALA A 173 14.78 -12.17 6.85
C ALA A 173 13.24 -12.12 6.78
N LEU A 174 12.65 -11.00 6.32
CA LEU A 174 11.21 -10.87 6.13
C LEU A 174 10.73 -11.47 4.79
N CYS A 175 11.52 -11.34 3.73
CA CYS A 175 11.18 -11.84 2.39
C CYS A 175 11.42 -13.35 2.22
N SER A 176 12.48 -13.89 2.80
CA SER A 176 12.86 -15.30 2.71
C SER A 176 11.73 -16.29 3.05
N PRO A 177 10.96 -16.14 4.15
CA PRO A 177 9.86 -17.06 4.44
C PRO A 177 8.72 -16.97 3.41
N LEU A 178 8.47 -15.79 2.83
CA LEU A 178 7.45 -15.60 1.81
C LEU A 178 7.86 -16.19 0.45
N ALA A 179 9.16 -16.19 0.16
CA ALA A 179 9.76 -16.80 -1.03
C ALA A 179 9.84 -18.34 -0.94
N ALA A 180 9.63 -18.91 0.24
CA ALA A 180 9.64 -20.35 0.43
C ALA A 180 8.38 -21.02 -0.16
N SER A 181 8.50 -22.29 -0.51
CA SER A 181 7.39 -23.15 -0.92
C SER A 181 7.30 -24.38 -0.03
N VAL A 182 6.08 -24.81 0.26
CA VAL A 182 5.79 -26.05 0.99
C VAL A 182 5.29 -27.08 0.00
N THR A 183 5.90 -28.26 0.02
CA THR A 183 5.48 -29.40 -0.81
C THR A 183 4.53 -30.29 -0.02
N LEU A 184 3.26 -30.32 -0.44
CA LEU A 184 2.20 -31.16 0.11
C LEU A 184 1.86 -32.26 -0.92
N GLY A 185 2.59 -33.38 -0.85
CA GLY A 185 2.45 -34.47 -1.81
C GLY A 185 2.86 -34.01 -3.23
N PRO A 186 1.98 -34.11 -4.25
CA PRO A 186 2.28 -33.65 -5.60
C PRO A 186 2.15 -32.12 -5.77
N LEU A 187 1.62 -31.40 -4.78
CA LEU A 187 1.35 -29.96 -4.87
C LEU A 187 2.48 -29.17 -4.20
N THR A 188 3.05 -28.21 -4.92
CA THR A 188 3.96 -27.21 -4.34
C THR A 188 3.20 -25.90 -4.18
N VAL A 189 3.06 -25.44 -2.94
CA VAL A 189 2.29 -24.24 -2.60
C VAL A 189 3.24 -23.21 -1.98
N PRO A 190 3.29 -21.97 -2.50
CA PRO A 190 4.14 -20.94 -1.93
C PRO A 190 3.58 -20.48 -0.57
N VAL A 191 4.47 -20.16 0.38
CA VAL A 191 4.07 -19.81 1.75
C VAL A 191 3.14 -18.60 1.79
N MET A 192 3.37 -17.61 0.92
CA MET A 192 2.50 -16.43 0.78
C MET A 192 1.02 -16.79 0.49
N ALA A 193 0.74 -17.91 -0.17
CA ALA A 193 -0.64 -18.32 -0.45
C ALA A 193 -1.44 -18.58 0.84
N PHE A 194 -0.80 -19.05 1.91
CA PHE A 194 -1.48 -19.21 3.21
C PHE A 194 -1.88 -17.85 3.80
N THR A 195 -1.02 -16.84 3.65
CA THR A 195 -1.32 -15.48 4.09
C THR A 195 -2.43 -14.85 3.25
N ASP A 196 -2.43 -15.06 1.93
CA ASP A 196 -3.50 -14.60 1.03
C ASP A 196 -4.86 -15.20 1.42
N VAL A 197 -4.88 -16.51 1.70
CA VAL A 197 -6.08 -17.20 2.20
C VAL A 197 -6.52 -16.62 3.53
N ALA A 198 -5.59 -16.35 4.46
CA ALA A 198 -5.92 -15.74 5.75
C ALA A 198 -6.56 -14.34 5.57
N PHE A 199 -6.00 -13.49 4.72
CA PHE A 199 -6.57 -12.19 4.38
C PHE A 199 -7.97 -12.32 3.76
N GLY A 200 -8.15 -13.26 2.83
CA GLY A 200 -9.43 -13.55 2.21
C GLY A 200 -10.49 -14.03 3.20
N VAL A 201 -10.13 -14.96 4.08
CA VAL A 201 -11.02 -15.49 5.13
C VAL A 201 -11.43 -14.38 6.09
N VAL A 202 -10.48 -13.57 6.57
CA VAL A 202 -10.80 -12.42 7.45
C VAL A 202 -11.71 -11.42 6.72
N ALA A 203 -11.46 -11.13 5.45
CA ALA A 203 -12.32 -10.26 4.65
C ALA A 203 -13.75 -10.80 4.55
N VAL A 204 -13.92 -12.11 4.31
CA VAL A 204 -15.24 -12.76 4.27
C VAL A 204 -15.92 -12.71 5.63
N ILE A 205 -15.22 -13.05 6.72
CA ILE A 205 -15.78 -13.00 8.09
C ILE A 205 -16.30 -11.61 8.42
N ILE A 206 -15.51 -10.56 8.15
CA ILE A 206 -15.94 -9.17 8.41
C ILE A 206 -17.12 -8.81 7.50
N ALA A 207 -17.12 -9.22 6.23
CA ALA A 207 -18.18 -8.88 5.28
C ALA A 207 -19.52 -9.52 5.68
N VAL A 208 -19.49 -10.79 6.11
CA VAL A 208 -20.64 -11.55 6.61
C VAL A 208 -21.13 -10.96 7.92
N SER A 209 -20.23 -10.66 8.86
CA SER A 209 -20.57 -10.08 10.17
C SER A 209 -21.29 -8.73 10.04
N ARG A 210 -20.95 -7.96 9.02
CA ARG A 210 -21.59 -6.67 8.72
C ARG A 210 -22.90 -6.81 7.92
N LYS A 211 -23.35 -8.03 7.59
CA LYS A 211 -24.56 -8.34 6.80
C LYS A 211 -24.61 -7.65 5.43
N ARG A 212 -23.44 -7.36 4.83
CA ARG A 212 -23.31 -6.61 3.56
C ARG A 212 -23.21 -7.56 2.36
N TRP A 213 -24.25 -8.36 2.12
CA TRP A 213 -24.28 -9.39 1.06
C TRP A 213 -23.87 -8.90 -0.33
N ARG A 214 -24.29 -7.69 -0.72
CA ARG A 214 -23.88 -7.10 -2.02
C ARG A 214 -22.39 -6.80 -2.10
N ALA A 215 -21.76 -6.39 -0.98
CA ALA A 215 -20.32 -6.16 -0.94
C ALA A 215 -19.54 -7.48 -1.05
N ILE A 216 -20.08 -8.57 -0.49
CA ILE A 216 -19.52 -9.92 -0.67
C ILE A 216 -19.53 -10.30 -2.15
N VAL A 217 -20.69 -10.20 -2.81
CA VAL A 217 -20.81 -10.51 -4.25
C VAL A 217 -19.84 -9.65 -5.06
N GLN A 218 -19.79 -8.34 -4.80
CA GLN A 218 -18.87 -7.43 -5.49
C GLN A 218 -17.40 -7.85 -5.34
N LEU A 219 -16.97 -8.25 -4.14
CA LEU A 219 -15.58 -8.65 -3.88
C LEU A 219 -15.23 -10.01 -4.44
N VAL A 220 -16.16 -10.96 -4.40
CA VAL A 220 -15.99 -12.25 -5.07
C VAL A 220 -15.89 -12.06 -6.57
N SER A 221 -16.76 -11.23 -7.16
CA SER A 221 -16.67 -10.88 -8.59
C SER A 221 -15.35 -10.20 -8.92
N PHE A 222 -14.88 -9.26 -8.09
CA PHE A 222 -13.56 -8.64 -8.25
C PHE A 222 -12.44 -9.68 -8.27
N ALA A 223 -12.40 -10.57 -7.27
CA ALA A 223 -11.35 -11.58 -7.14
C ALA A 223 -11.33 -12.53 -8.33
N VAL A 224 -12.50 -13.03 -8.75
CA VAL A 224 -12.64 -13.93 -9.91
C VAL A 224 -12.21 -13.23 -11.19
N VAL A 225 -12.66 -11.98 -11.43
CA VAL A 225 -12.30 -11.23 -12.63
C VAL A 225 -10.82 -10.90 -12.66
N ALA A 226 -10.21 -10.50 -11.53
CA ALA A 226 -8.79 -10.19 -11.46
C ALA A 226 -7.91 -11.42 -11.73
N PHE A 227 -8.25 -12.56 -11.12
CA PHE A 227 -7.53 -13.81 -11.35
C PHE A 227 -7.70 -14.29 -12.80
N ALA A 228 -8.94 -14.31 -13.32
CA ALA A 228 -9.21 -14.69 -14.70
C ALA A 228 -8.51 -13.76 -15.70
N ALA A 229 -8.47 -12.46 -15.42
CA ALA A 229 -7.75 -11.50 -16.24
C ALA A 229 -6.25 -11.80 -16.23
N ALA A 230 -5.63 -12.01 -15.07
CA ALA A 230 -4.21 -12.33 -14.98
C ALA A 230 -3.84 -13.62 -15.74
N GLU A 231 -4.65 -14.69 -15.58
CA GLU A 231 -4.41 -15.97 -16.25
C GLU A 231 -4.63 -15.86 -17.77
N LEU A 232 -5.72 -15.20 -18.20
CA LEU A 232 -5.99 -14.98 -19.61
C LEU A 232 -4.91 -14.12 -20.27
N LEU A 233 -4.49 -13.04 -19.61
CA LEU A 233 -3.42 -12.18 -20.10
C LEU A 233 -2.12 -12.96 -20.25
N LYS A 234 -1.80 -13.86 -19.31
CA LYS A 234 -0.61 -14.70 -19.40
C LYS A 234 -0.62 -15.61 -20.64
N HIS A 235 -1.79 -16.07 -21.08
CA HIS A 235 -1.93 -16.84 -22.33
C HIS A 235 -1.95 -15.97 -23.58
N LEU A 236 -2.47 -14.73 -23.50
CA LEU A 236 -2.64 -13.85 -24.66
C LEU A 236 -1.43 -12.96 -24.98
N LEU A 237 -0.62 -12.62 -23.98
CA LEU A 237 0.50 -11.69 -24.12
C LEU A 237 1.79 -12.47 -24.37
N PRO A 238 2.24 -12.66 -25.63
CA PRO A 238 3.46 -13.39 -25.90
C PRO A 238 4.66 -12.62 -25.33
N ARG A 239 5.52 -13.30 -24.57
CA ARG A 239 6.87 -12.81 -24.27
C ARG A 239 7.80 -13.31 -25.36
N LYS A 240 8.15 -12.44 -26.31
CA LYS A 240 9.21 -12.76 -27.27
C LYS A 240 10.55 -12.65 -26.54
N VAL A 241 11.39 -13.66 -26.70
CA VAL A 241 12.74 -13.70 -26.13
C VAL A 241 13.58 -12.70 -26.93
N TYR A 242 13.97 -11.60 -26.28
CA TYR A 242 14.78 -10.54 -26.87
C TYR A 242 16.12 -10.36 -26.13
N ASP A 243 16.28 -11.05 -25.01
CA ASP A 243 17.45 -11.05 -24.14
C ASP A 243 18.64 -11.79 -24.78
N VAL A 244 19.81 -11.15 -24.69
CA VAL A 244 21.09 -11.68 -25.18
C VAL A 244 21.84 -12.37 -24.03
N SER A 245 21.50 -12.00 -22.78
CA SER A 245 22.02 -12.59 -21.56
C SER A 245 21.52 -14.03 -21.37
N MET A 246 22.43 -14.98 -21.08
CA MET A 246 22.13 -16.42 -20.90
C MET A 246 21.33 -16.74 -19.60
N ILE A 247 20.70 -15.75 -18.97
CA ILE A 247 19.95 -15.92 -17.71
C ILE A 247 18.54 -16.42 -18.04
N LYS A 248 18.44 -17.74 -18.22
CA LYS A 248 17.19 -18.44 -18.50
C LYS A 248 16.25 -18.42 -17.29
N THR A 249 15.34 -17.47 -17.23
CA THR A 249 14.01 -17.73 -16.66
C THR A 249 13.11 -18.18 -17.81
N ASP A 250 12.93 -19.48 -17.97
CA ASP A 250 12.19 -20.07 -19.07
C ASP A 250 10.70 -19.65 -19.03
N GLY A 251 10.20 -19.05 -20.12
CA GLY A 251 8.76 -18.87 -20.38
C GLY A 251 8.16 -17.50 -20.01
N ASN A 252 6.88 -17.34 -20.40
CA ASN A 252 6.09 -16.14 -20.11
C ASN A 252 5.61 -16.13 -18.65
N THR A 253 6.10 -15.17 -17.86
CA THR A 253 5.76 -14.98 -16.45
C THR A 253 4.89 -13.76 -16.19
N ALA A 254 4.56 -12.99 -17.23
CA ALA A 254 3.76 -11.78 -17.15
C ALA A 254 2.29 -12.04 -17.50
N PRO A 255 1.31 -11.55 -16.71
CA PRO A 255 1.45 -10.97 -15.37
C PRO A 255 1.64 -12.04 -14.26
N SER A 256 2.16 -11.64 -13.10
CA SER A 256 2.32 -12.55 -11.95
C SER A 256 0.98 -12.91 -11.31
N GLY A 257 0.61 -14.21 -11.37
CA GLY A 257 -0.59 -14.74 -10.71
C GLY A 257 -0.50 -14.65 -9.17
N HIS A 258 0.66 -14.97 -8.60
CA HIS A 258 0.91 -14.87 -7.15
C HIS A 258 0.75 -13.43 -6.66
N MET A 259 1.35 -12.45 -7.34
CA MET A 259 1.19 -11.05 -6.98
C MET A 259 -0.26 -10.58 -7.15
N THR A 260 -0.96 -11.06 -8.18
CA THR A 260 -2.39 -10.74 -8.35
C THR A 260 -3.20 -11.22 -7.15
N MET A 261 -2.98 -12.45 -6.67
CA MET A 261 -3.67 -12.99 -5.49
C MET A 261 -3.40 -12.18 -4.22
N VAL A 262 -2.14 -11.82 -3.99
CA VAL A 262 -1.73 -10.95 -2.87
C VAL A 262 -2.50 -9.64 -2.88
N VAL A 263 -2.44 -8.92 -4.01
CA VAL A 263 -3.04 -7.59 -4.13
C VAL A 263 -4.56 -7.69 -4.03
N VAL A 264 -5.18 -8.70 -4.64
CA VAL A 264 -6.62 -8.95 -4.56
C VAL A 264 -7.05 -9.20 -3.11
N ALA A 265 -6.40 -10.11 -2.39
CA ALA A 265 -6.75 -10.44 -1.00
C ALA A 265 -6.57 -9.23 -0.08
N ALA A 266 -5.46 -8.51 -0.25
CA ALA A 266 -5.12 -7.31 0.51
C ALA A 266 -6.10 -6.14 0.27
N LEU A 267 -6.44 -5.85 -0.99
CA LEU A 267 -7.42 -4.81 -1.35
C LEU A 267 -8.85 -5.20 -0.95
N ALA A 268 -9.20 -6.48 -1.05
CA ALA A 268 -10.50 -6.97 -0.61
C ALA A 268 -10.68 -6.76 0.90
N LEU A 269 -9.68 -7.14 1.71
CA LEU A 269 -9.68 -6.88 3.15
C LEU A 269 -9.81 -5.39 3.45
N LEU A 270 -8.99 -4.54 2.81
CA LEU A 270 -9.05 -3.08 2.96
C LEU A 270 -10.44 -2.51 2.67
N CYS A 271 -11.14 -3.04 1.66
CA CYS A 271 -12.48 -2.59 1.29
C CYS A 271 -13.53 -2.96 2.34
N VAL A 272 -13.45 -4.15 2.97
CA VAL A 272 -14.48 -4.63 3.89
C VAL A 272 -14.34 -4.04 5.29
N VAL A 273 -13.11 -3.77 5.71
CA VAL A 273 -12.76 -3.39 7.08
C VAL A 273 -13.52 -2.13 7.54
N PRO A 274 -13.98 -2.08 8.80
CA PRO A 274 -14.62 -0.91 9.39
C PRO A 274 -13.68 0.29 9.37
N ARG A 275 -14.27 1.49 9.30
CA ARG A 275 -13.52 2.73 9.08
C ARG A 275 -12.39 2.97 10.09
N VAL A 276 -12.58 2.62 11.36
CA VAL A 276 -11.59 2.78 12.44
C VAL A 276 -10.28 2.06 12.13
N TRP A 277 -10.37 0.87 11.54
CA TRP A 277 -9.22 0.00 11.25
C TRP A 277 -8.66 0.20 9.84
N ARG A 278 -9.33 0.98 8.99
CA ARG A 278 -9.03 1.04 7.55
C ARG A 278 -7.65 1.61 7.25
N ALA A 279 -7.22 2.65 7.96
CA ALA A 279 -5.89 3.23 7.79
C ALA A 279 -4.78 2.25 8.21
N LEU A 280 -4.95 1.56 9.35
CA LEU A 280 -3.98 0.55 9.80
C LEU A 280 -3.89 -0.61 8.82
N VAL A 281 -5.05 -1.16 8.40
CA VAL A 281 -5.10 -2.26 7.45
C VAL A 281 -4.49 -1.86 6.10
N ALA A 282 -4.66 -0.61 5.64
CA ALA A 282 -4.01 -0.15 4.41
C ALA A 282 -2.48 -0.23 4.50
N VAL A 283 -1.91 0.21 5.63
CA VAL A 283 -0.45 0.16 5.85
C VAL A 283 0.04 -1.27 5.96
N VAL A 284 -0.62 -2.12 6.76
CA VAL A 284 -0.24 -3.53 6.95
C VAL A 284 -0.36 -4.30 5.64
N ALA A 285 -1.45 -4.09 4.90
CA ALA A 285 -1.70 -4.77 3.63
C ALA A 285 -0.74 -4.30 2.53
N ALA A 286 -0.37 -3.01 2.51
CA ALA A 286 0.66 -2.48 1.63
C ALA A 286 2.05 -3.02 2.00
N ALA A 287 2.41 -3.09 3.28
CA ALA A 287 3.68 -3.68 3.70
C ALA A 287 3.76 -5.16 3.31
N TYR A 288 2.69 -5.92 3.55
CA TYR A 288 2.58 -7.31 3.11
C TYR A 288 2.75 -7.43 1.58
N ALA A 289 2.00 -6.65 0.79
CA ALA A 289 2.09 -6.71 -0.66
C ALA A 289 3.48 -6.31 -1.20
N ALA A 290 4.15 -5.33 -0.59
CA ALA A 290 5.51 -4.95 -0.94
C ALA A 290 6.52 -6.06 -0.63
N LEU A 291 6.42 -6.67 0.56
CA LEU A 291 7.27 -7.80 0.97
C LEU A 291 7.05 -9.01 0.07
N SER A 292 5.81 -9.36 -0.25
CA SER A 292 5.50 -10.44 -1.18
C SER A 292 6.02 -10.15 -2.59
N GLY A 293 5.89 -8.90 -3.07
CA GLY A 293 6.45 -8.49 -4.35
C GLY A 293 7.97 -8.69 -4.40
N MET A 294 8.70 -8.27 -3.37
CA MET A 294 10.14 -8.51 -3.26
C MET A 294 10.48 -9.99 -3.10
N ALA A 295 9.69 -10.75 -2.34
CA ALA A 295 9.88 -12.19 -2.15
C ALA A 295 9.77 -12.99 -3.47
N LEU A 296 8.92 -12.55 -4.40
CA LEU A 296 8.83 -13.17 -5.73
C LEU A 296 10.13 -13.00 -6.56
N LEU A 297 10.86 -11.90 -6.34
CA LEU A 297 12.19 -11.68 -6.92
C LEU A 297 13.26 -12.48 -6.19
N VAL A 298 13.20 -12.54 -4.85
CA VAL A 298 14.11 -13.37 -4.02
C VAL A 298 14.02 -14.85 -4.41
N GLY A 299 12.81 -15.35 -4.66
CA GLY A 299 12.59 -16.72 -5.13
C GLY A 299 12.98 -16.96 -6.59
N GLY A 300 13.32 -15.90 -7.35
CA GLY A 300 13.62 -15.99 -8.78
C GLY A 300 12.42 -16.43 -9.63
N TRP A 301 11.19 -16.30 -9.13
CA TRP A 301 9.98 -16.78 -9.80
C TRP A 301 9.40 -15.77 -10.79
N HIS A 302 9.58 -14.48 -10.52
CA HIS A 302 9.04 -13.40 -11.34
C HIS A 302 10.01 -12.24 -11.48
N ARG A 303 9.88 -11.53 -12.61
CA ARG A 303 10.61 -10.30 -12.90
C ARG A 303 9.92 -9.07 -12.27
N PRO A 304 10.64 -7.96 -11.99
CA PRO A 304 10.05 -6.74 -11.44
C PRO A 304 8.86 -6.21 -12.24
N CYS A 305 8.96 -6.19 -13.58
CA CYS A 305 7.85 -5.72 -14.42
C CYS A 305 6.59 -6.60 -14.28
N ASP A 306 6.74 -7.92 -14.09
CA ASP A 306 5.60 -8.83 -13.90
C ASP A 306 4.81 -8.49 -12.62
N VAL A 307 5.53 -8.13 -11.55
CA VAL A 307 4.99 -7.77 -10.23
C VAL A 307 4.28 -6.40 -10.29
N ILE A 308 4.92 -5.40 -10.90
CA ILE A 308 4.35 -4.04 -11.04
C ILE A 308 3.11 -4.07 -11.93
N MET A 309 3.18 -4.80 -13.05
CA MET A 309 2.05 -4.99 -13.97
C MET A 309 0.86 -5.67 -13.27
N ALA A 310 1.10 -6.74 -12.51
CA ALA A 310 0.05 -7.43 -11.75
C ALA A 310 -0.60 -6.51 -10.70
N THR A 311 0.21 -5.71 -10.01
CA THR A 311 -0.27 -4.74 -9.00
C THR A 311 -1.17 -3.69 -9.64
N ALA A 312 -0.74 -3.09 -10.76
CA ALA A 312 -1.52 -2.10 -11.48
C ALA A 312 -2.81 -2.69 -12.08
N LEU A 313 -2.74 -3.91 -12.63
CA LEU A 313 -3.91 -4.63 -13.15
C LEU A 313 -4.96 -4.89 -12.05
N ALA A 314 -4.54 -5.48 -10.94
CA ALA A 314 -5.43 -5.80 -9.81
C ALA A 314 -6.03 -4.52 -9.20
N ALA A 315 -5.23 -3.47 -8.99
CA ALA A 315 -5.72 -2.20 -8.49
C ALA A 315 -6.68 -1.50 -9.47
N GLY A 316 -6.39 -1.54 -10.77
CA GLY A 316 -7.26 -0.98 -11.81
C GLY A 316 -8.64 -1.63 -11.80
N LEU A 317 -8.68 -2.97 -11.73
CA LEU A 317 -9.93 -3.72 -11.59
C LEU A 317 -10.64 -3.43 -10.25
N ALA A 318 -9.89 -3.25 -9.16
CA ALA A 318 -10.47 -2.86 -7.87
C ALA A 318 -11.19 -1.50 -7.97
N PHE A 319 -10.60 -0.50 -8.63
CA PHE A 319 -11.25 0.79 -8.85
C PHE A 319 -12.48 0.69 -9.75
N LEU A 320 -12.43 -0.10 -10.82
CA LEU A 320 -13.61 -0.35 -11.65
C LEU A 320 -14.72 -0.99 -10.82
N THR A 321 -14.40 -1.94 -9.92
CA THR A 321 -15.42 -2.51 -9.04
C THR A 321 -15.97 -1.46 -8.07
N LEU A 322 -15.12 -0.61 -7.48
CA LEU A 322 -15.55 0.49 -6.59
C LEU A 322 -16.46 1.49 -7.31
N ALA A 323 -16.29 1.71 -8.62
CA ALA A 323 -17.20 2.53 -9.42
C ALA A 323 -18.64 1.97 -9.46
N PHE A 324 -18.80 0.65 -9.32
CA PHE A 324 -20.12 -0.01 -9.24
C PHE A 324 -20.66 -0.15 -7.81
N THR A 325 -19.96 0.37 -6.79
CA THR A 325 -20.43 0.29 -5.40
C THR A 325 -21.72 1.10 -5.20
N ARG A 326 -22.78 0.44 -4.74
CA ARG A 326 -24.09 1.05 -4.40
C ARG A 326 -24.21 1.33 -2.88
N SER A 327 -25.38 1.81 -2.43
CA SER A 327 -25.69 2.13 -1.01
C SER A 327 -25.16 1.13 0.02
N SER A 328 -25.20 -0.17 -0.28
CA SER A 328 -24.72 -1.26 0.59
C SER A 328 -23.23 -1.18 0.93
N GLY A 329 -22.43 -0.44 0.17
CA GLY A 329 -21.01 -0.21 0.45
C GLY A 329 -20.73 1.03 1.29
N MET A 330 -21.70 1.92 1.49
CA MET A 330 -21.53 3.16 2.25
C MET A 330 -21.56 2.92 3.76
N ASP A 331 -20.98 3.84 4.53
CA ASP A 331 -21.15 3.84 5.99
C ASP A 331 -22.56 4.38 6.33
N GLU A 332 -23.13 3.89 7.44
CA GLU A 332 -24.52 4.19 7.82
C GLU A 332 -24.74 5.70 7.97
N PRO A 333 -25.84 6.26 7.44
CA PRO A 333 -26.19 7.67 7.64
C PRO A 333 -26.17 8.02 9.14
N GLY A 334 -25.33 8.99 9.53
CA GLY A 334 -25.09 9.37 10.94
C GLY A 334 -23.67 9.02 11.46
N THR A 335 -23.02 7.99 10.91
CA THR A 335 -21.63 7.61 11.26
C THR A 335 -20.59 8.13 10.26
N ARG A 336 -21.07 8.79 9.19
CA ARG A 336 -20.25 9.41 8.14
C ARG A 336 -19.54 10.64 8.70
N VAL A 337 -18.26 10.50 9.04
CA VAL A 337 -17.38 11.62 9.43
C VAL A 337 -16.09 11.59 8.61
N SER A 338 -15.36 12.70 8.57
CA SER A 338 -13.99 12.67 8.02
C SER A 338 -13.05 12.01 9.04
N SER A 339 -12.07 11.23 8.59
CA SER A 339 -11.06 10.62 9.46
C SER A 339 -9.70 11.21 9.14
N ALA A 340 -9.12 11.92 10.10
CA ALA A 340 -7.78 12.50 9.95
C ALA A 340 -6.73 11.41 9.68
N SER A 341 -6.83 10.25 10.34
CA SER A 341 -5.89 9.14 10.10
C SER A 341 -5.94 8.62 8.66
N ILE A 342 -7.14 8.47 8.08
CA ILE A 342 -7.27 8.04 6.68
C ILE A 342 -6.72 9.10 5.72
N GLN A 343 -6.95 10.38 5.99
CA GLN A 343 -6.43 11.48 5.16
C GLN A 343 -4.89 11.56 5.22
N ILE A 344 -4.31 11.51 6.42
CA ILE A 344 -2.86 11.55 6.62
C ILE A 344 -2.21 10.33 5.99
N VAL A 345 -2.66 9.11 6.34
CA VAL A 345 -2.07 7.88 5.80
C VAL A 345 -2.24 7.82 4.28
N GLY A 346 -3.43 8.12 3.77
CA GLY A 346 -3.69 8.13 2.32
C GLY A 346 -2.80 9.12 1.57
N THR A 347 -2.66 10.35 2.07
CA THR A 347 -1.80 11.37 1.44
C THR A 347 -0.32 11.01 1.51
N VAL A 348 0.17 10.51 2.65
CA VAL A 348 1.56 10.03 2.80
C VAL A 348 1.85 8.89 1.83
N MET A 349 0.96 7.91 1.71
CA MET A 349 1.14 6.78 0.80
C MET A 349 1.12 7.22 -0.67
N ILE A 350 0.22 8.14 -1.05
CA ILE A 350 0.12 8.64 -2.42
C ILE A 350 1.36 9.47 -2.78
N VAL A 351 1.70 10.47 -1.96
CA VAL A 351 2.84 11.36 -2.23
C VAL A 351 4.15 10.59 -2.17
N GLY A 352 4.34 9.75 -1.15
CA GLY A 352 5.50 8.87 -1.03
C GLY A 352 5.61 7.90 -2.19
N GLY A 353 4.49 7.29 -2.61
CA GLY A 353 4.44 6.42 -3.79
C GLY A 353 4.83 7.14 -5.08
N ILE A 354 4.30 8.34 -5.33
CA ILE A 354 4.66 9.14 -6.52
C ILE A 354 6.15 9.50 -6.52
N MET A 355 6.67 9.97 -5.38
CA MET A 355 8.09 10.32 -5.25
C MET A 355 9.00 9.10 -5.45
N ALA A 356 8.62 7.95 -4.90
CA ALA A 356 9.36 6.70 -5.06
C ALA A 356 9.29 6.16 -6.51
N VAL A 357 8.14 6.29 -7.20
CA VAL A 357 8.04 5.98 -8.64
C VAL A 357 8.98 6.88 -9.44
N ALA A 358 8.95 8.19 -9.19
CA ALA A 358 9.80 9.15 -9.90
C ALA A 358 11.29 8.84 -9.69
N TYR A 359 11.70 8.56 -8.46
CA TYR A 359 13.08 8.18 -8.14
C TYR A 359 13.47 6.83 -8.79
N GLY A 360 12.61 5.81 -8.68
CA GLY A 360 12.86 4.51 -9.28
C GLY A 360 13.02 4.58 -10.80
N LEU A 361 12.13 5.32 -11.48
CA LEU A 361 12.22 5.54 -12.92
C LEU A 361 13.45 6.36 -13.31
N TYR A 362 13.84 7.34 -12.49
CA TYR A 362 15.09 8.09 -12.69
C TYR A 362 16.31 7.18 -12.64
N VAL A 363 16.39 6.26 -11.67
CA VAL A 363 17.48 5.28 -11.58
C VAL A 363 17.47 4.35 -12.80
N VAL A 364 16.31 3.83 -13.23
CA VAL A 364 16.20 3.00 -14.44
C VAL A 364 16.67 3.77 -15.69
N TRP A 365 16.33 5.05 -15.79
CA TRP A 365 16.79 5.89 -16.90
C TRP A 365 18.31 6.05 -16.92
N GLN A 366 18.96 6.20 -15.76
CA GLN A 366 20.42 6.25 -15.64
C GLN A 366 21.10 4.92 -16.05
N LEU A 367 20.40 3.80 -15.86
CA LEU A 367 20.90 2.47 -16.25
C LEU A 367 20.84 2.22 -17.76
N ALA A 368 20.03 2.97 -18.51
CA ALA A 368 19.76 2.71 -19.92
C ALA A 368 21.00 2.47 -20.81
N PRO A 369 22.13 3.22 -20.67
CA PRO A 369 23.34 2.96 -21.44
C PRO A 369 24.02 1.62 -21.11
N GLY A 370 23.91 1.15 -19.86
CA GLY A 370 24.53 -0.08 -19.38
C GLY A 370 23.71 -1.35 -19.66
N LEU A 371 22.39 -1.20 -19.86
CA LEU A 371 21.48 -2.32 -20.11
C LEU A 371 21.78 -3.04 -21.43
N GLN A 372 22.27 -2.34 -22.45
CA GLN A 372 22.58 -2.93 -23.77
C GLN A 372 23.73 -3.94 -23.72
N TYR A 373 24.58 -3.87 -22.69
CA TYR A 373 25.76 -4.73 -22.53
C TYR A 373 25.66 -5.63 -21.29
N SER A 374 24.48 -5.70 -20.65
CA SER A 374 24.25 -6.42 -19.39
C SER A 374 25.36 -6.15 -18.36
N ALA A 375 25.75 -4.88 -18.22
CA ALA A 375 26.97 -4.52 -17.53
C ALA A 375 26.85 -4.73 -16.01
N LYS A 376 27.77 -5.50 -15.41
CA LYS A 376 27.72 -5.85 -13.98
C LYS A 376 27.71 -4.66 -13.02
N TRP A 377 28.23 -3.50 -13.41
CA TRP A 377 28.19 -2.29 -12.58
C TRP A 377 26.76 -1.77 -12.35
N ALA A 378 25.81 -2.13 -13.22
CA ALA A 378 24.41 -1.74 -13.14
C ALA A 378 23.60 -2.58 -12.14
N SER A 379 24.10 -3.74 -11.69
CA SER A 379 23.31 -4.71 -10.92
C SER A 379 22.81 -4.13 -9.60
N SER A 380 23.70 -3.52 -8.81
CA SER A 380 23.33 -2.94 -7.50
C SER A 380 22.25 -1.86 -7.63
N ALA A 381 22.37 -1.00 -8.65
CA ALA A 381 21.37 0.03 -8.91
C ALA A 381 20.05 -0.57 -9.42
N ALA A 382 20.09 -1.65 -10.22
CA ALA A 382 18.91 -2.36 -10.69
C ALA A 382 18.15 -3.05 -9.55
N HIS A 383 18.85 -3.67 -8.60
CA HIS A 383 18.25 -4.24 -7.39
C HIS A 383 17.54 -3.17 -6.57
N GLY A 384 18.23 -2.04 -6.32
CA GLY A 384 17.69 -0.91 -5.58
C GLY A 384 16.44 -0.31 -6.25
N SER A 385 16.50 -0.05 -7.56
CA SER A 385 15.36 0.51 -8.29
C SER A 385 14.18 -0.46 -8.37
N ALA A 386 14.41 -1.76 -8.51
CA ALA A 386 13.34 -2.76 -8.53
C ALA A 386 12.60 -2.81 -7.19
N GLY A 387 13.32 -2.89 -6.07
CA GLY A 387 12.71 -2.86 -4.74
C GLY A 387 11.92 -1.56 -4.50
N VAL A 388 12.48 -0.41 -4.88
CA VAL A 388 11.79 0.88 -4.75
C VAL A 388 10.54 0.94 -5.62
N LEU A 389 10.59 0.51 -6.89
CA LEU A 389 9.43 0.54 -7.79
C LEU A 389 8.30 -0.38 -7.34
N ILE A 390 8.63 -1.57 -6.79
CA ILE A 390 7.64 -2.47 -6.20
C ILE A 390 6.95 -1.79 -5.01
N CYS A 391 7.73 -1.29 -4.04
CA CYS A 391 7.20 -0.56 -2.89
C CYS A 391 6.36 0.66 -3.31
N ALA A 392 6.84 1.41 -4.30
CA ALA A 392 6.16 2.60 -4.81
C ALA A 392 4.82 2.26 -5.46
N SER A 393 4.77 1.23 -6.30
CA SER A 393 3.53 0.79 -6.95
C SER A 393 2.48 0.33 -5.93
N VAL A 394 2.90 -0.38 -4.88
CA VAL A 394 2.03 -0.82 -3.80
C VAL A 394 1.57 0.36 -2.94
N MET A 395 2.47 1.24 -2.50
CA MET A 395 2.10 2.43 -1.72
C MET A 395 1.09 3.31 -2.47
N LEU A 396 1.33 3.56 -3.76
CA LEU A 396 0.46 4.38 -4.57
C LEU A 396 -0.92 3.74 -4.73
N THR A 397 -0.99 2.46 -5.09
CA THR A 397 -2.27 1.76 -5.30
C THR A 397 -3.10 1.66 -4.02
N PHE A 398 -2.49 1.25 -2.90
CA PHE A 398 -3.19 1.15 -1.62
C PHE A 398 -3.58 2.52 -1.07
N GLY A 399 -2.73 3.54 -1.23
CA GLY A 399 -3.04 4.92 -0.85
C GLY A 399 -4.24 5.48 -1.63
N LEU A 400 -4.26 5.28 -2.96
CA LEU A 400 -5.38 5.67 -3.80
C LEU A 400 -6.66 4.91 -3.44
N VAL A 401 -6.60 3.60 -3.19
CA VAL A 401 -7.77 2.80 -2.80
C VAL A 401 -8.29 3.24 -1.44
N LEU A 402 -7.40 3.51 -0.47
CA LEU A 402 -7.78 4.03 0.84
C LEU A 402 -8.51 5.38 0.73
N ALA A 403 -7.97 6.31 -0.06
CA ALA A 403 -8.56 7.62 -0.30
C ALA A 403 -9.93 7.50 -0.98
N MET A 404 -10.02 6.72 -2.07
CA MET A 404 -11.28 6.54 -2.79
C MET A 404 -12.31 5.82 -1.95
N ARG A 405 -11.92 4.80 -1.18
CA ARG A 405 -12.83 4.09 -0.28
C ARG A 405 -13.39 5.02 0.79
N HIS A 406 -12.60 5.99 1.28
CA HIS A 406 -13.08 7.01 2.23
C HIS A 406 -14.10 7.94 1.58
N ILE A 407 -13.81 8.46 0.38
CA ILE A 407 -14.69 9.36 -0.36
C ILE A 407 -16.00 8.67 -0.75
N THR A 408 -15.96 7.40 -1.18
CA THR A 408 -17.16 6.64 -1.56
C THR A 408 -17.98 6.20 -0.35
N ALA A 409 -17.36 5.92 0.80
CA ALA A 409 -18.06 5.42 1.99
C ALA A 409 -18.68 6.54 2.84
N ALA A 410 -18.08 7.73 2.84
CA ALA A 410 -18.53 8.88 3.62
C ALA A 410 -18.64 10.17 2.77
N PRO A 411 -19.60 10.24 1.82
CA PRO A 411 -19.79 11.42 0.97
C PRO A 411 -20.31 12.66 1.73
N LEU A 412 -20.63 12.51 3.01
CA LEU A 412 -21.04 13.58 3.92
C LEU A 412 -19.88 13.83 4.89
N SER A 413 -18.90 14.64 4.50
CA SER A 413 -18.04 15.26 5.52
C SER A 413 -18.92 16.25 6.32
N LYS A 414 -18.59 16.56 7.58
CA LYS A 414 -19.20 17.72 8.27
C LYS A 414 -18.88 19.05 7.56
N ILE A 415 -17.89 19.02 6.66
CA ILE A 415 -17.54 20.07 5.68
C ILE A 415 -18.40 19.97 4.41
N GLY A 416 -19.34 19.02 4.36
CA GLY A 416 -20.21 18.67 3.24
C GLY A 416 -21.32 19.68 2.95
N LEU A 417 -21.17 20.89 3.44
CA LEU A 417 -21.51 22.09 2.69
C LEU A 417 -20.36 23.10 2.93
N VAL A 418 -19.33 23.06 2.09
CA VAL A 418 -18.50 24.25 1.89
C VAL A 418 -19.46 25.25 1.25
N GLY A 419 -20.07 26.09 2.10
CA GLY A 419 -21.18 26.99 1.72
C GLY A 419 -22.46 26.87 2.55
N ALA A 420 -22.55 26.03 3.59
CA ALA A 420 -23.70 26.10 4.50
C ALA A 420 -23.53 27.37 5.33
N PRO A 421 -24.48 28.32 5.29
CA PRO A 421 -24.41 29.47 6.16
C PRO A 421 -24.32 29.00 7.62
N PRO A 422 -23.46 29.62 8.44
CA PRO A 422 -23.30 29.24 9.83
C PRO A 422 -24.67 29.25 10.52
N ALA A 423 -24.96 28.21 11.30
CA ALA A 423 -26.24 28.07 11.99
C ALA A 423 -26.50 29.33 12.84
N PRO A 424 -27.72 29.90 12.79
CA PRO A 424 -28.02 31.11 13.55
C PRO A 424 -27.88 30.82 15.06
N PRO A 425 -27.34 31.78 15.83
CA PRO A 425 -27.10 31.59 17.25
C PRO A 425 -28.40 31.26 17.98
N ARG A 426 -28.35 30.26 18.88
CA ARG A 426 -29.45 29.93 19.77
C ARG A 426 -29.77 31.16 20.63
N LYS A 427 -31.00 31.67 20.52
CA LYS A 427 -31.52 32.66 21.46
C LYS A 427 -31.49 32.03 22.86
N ARG A 428 -30.74 32.67 23.76
CA ARG A 428 -30.72 32.35 25.20
C ARG A 428 -32.08 32.65 25.82
#